data_AF-A0A6J7VC87-F1
#
_entry.id   AF-A0A6J7VC87-F1
#
_cell.length_a   1.000
_cell.length_b   1.000
_cell.length_c   1.000
_cell.angle_alpha   90.00
_cell.angle_beta   90.00
_cell.angle_gamma   90.00
#
_symmetry.space_group_name_H-M   'P 1'
#
loop_
_entity.id
_entity.type
_entity.pdbx_description
1 polymer ?
#
loop_
_entity_poly.entity_id
_entity_poly.type
_entity_poly.pdbx_seq_one_letter_code
_entity_poly.pdbx_strand_id
1 'polypeptide(L)'
;MASSEGDVRRHLALLWGREISDWQLLHVSEVLDALPAQVPGLSVRREINFGSGIWVVGDHRDTPSQQGALASGRRCAEAIISMRN
;
A
#
# COMPACT_ATOMS: atom_id res chain seq x y z
N MET A 1 -13.82 0.30 -14.11
CA MET A 1 -12.75 0.35 -15.13
C MET A 1 -11.80 1.45 -14.74
N ALA A 2 -10.49 1.23 -14.88
CA ALA A 2 -9.49 2.27 -14.62
C ALA A 2 -9.73 3.49 -15.52
N SER A 3 -9.37 4.69 -15.04
CA SER A 3 -9.42 5.92 -15.85
C SER A 3 -8.46 5.81 -17.03
N SER A 4 -8.86 6.28 -18.20
CA SER A 4 -7.96 6.35 -19.35
C SER A 4 -6.89 7.43 -19.16
N GLU A 5 -5.79 7.34 -19.91
CA GLU A 5 -4.76 8.39 -19.90
C GLU A 5 -5.34 9.76 -20.27
N GLY A 6 -6.26 9.82 -21.24
CA GLY A 6 -6.92 11.07 -21.64
C GLY A 6 -7.79 11.68 -20.54
N ASP A 7 -8.43 10.85 -19.70
CA ASP A 7 -9.20 11.32 -18.54
C ASP A 7 -8.29 11.90 -17.46
N VAL A 8 -7.18 11.22 -17.19
CA VAL A 8 -6.15 11.71 -16.27
C VAL A 8 -5.58 13.04 -16.77
N ARG A 9 -5.19 13.12 -18.04
CA ARG A 9 -4.64 14.35 -18.66
C ARG A 9 -5.59 15.53 -18.55
N ARG A 10 -6.87 15.33 -18.85
CA ARG A 10 -7.89 16.37 -18.70
C ARG A 10 -8.00 16.87 -17.27
N HIS A 11 -7.97 15.97 -16.29
CA HIS A 11 -8.02 16.34 -14.87
C HIS A 11 -6.75 17.07 -14.42
N LEU A 12 -5.57 16.68 -14.89
CA LEU A 12 -4.32 17.38 -14.61
C LEU A 12 -4.34 18.82 -15.15
N ALA A 13 -4.87 19.06 -16.35
CA ALA A 13 -5.01 20.44 -16.87
C ALA A 13 -5.85 21.33 -15.94
N LEU A 14 -6.90 20.78 -15.33
CA LEU A 14 -7.72 21.49 -14.34
C LEU A 14 -6.95 21.77 -13.04
N LEU A 15 -6.25 20.75 -12.51
CA LEU A 15 -5.46 20.88 -11.27
C LEU A 15 -4.33 21.90 -11.38
N TRP A 16 -3.67 21.96 -12.54
CA TRP A 16 -2.58 22.92 -12.80
C TRP A 16 -3.06 24.27 -13.30
N GLY A 17 -4.35 24.42 -13.63
CA GLY A 17 -4.92 25.67 -14.15
C GLY A 17 -4.31 26.14 -15.48
N ARG A 18 -3.73 25.22 -16.25
CA ARG A 18 -3.14 25.50 -17.56
C ARG A 18 -3.28 24.32 -18.51
N GLU A 19 -3.15 24.63 -19.79
CA GLU A 19 -2.97 23.64 -20.85
C GLU A 19 -1.64 22.89 -20.63
N ILE A 20 -1.65 21.56 -20.79
CA ILE A 20 -0.51 20.65 -20.55
C ILE A 20 -0.26 19.68 -21.73
N SER A 21 -0.64 20.07 -22.95
CA SER A 21 -0.43 19.27 -24.17
C SER A 21 1.06 19.07 -24.48
N ASP A 22 1.91 19.95 -23.94
CA ASP A 22 3.37 19.84 -23.98
C ASP A 22 3.91 18.65 -23.16
N TRP A 23 3.12 18.08 -22.25
CA TRP A 23 3.55 16.95 -21.42
C TRP A 23 3.53 15.62 -22.19
N GLN A 24 4.69 14.96 -22.26
CA GLN A 24 4.83 13.65 -22.89
C GLN A 24 4.53 12.52 -21.90
N LEU A 25 3.71 11.55 -22.32
CA LEU A 25 3.46 10.34 -21.54
C LEU A 25 4.71 9.47 -21.52
N LEU A 26 5.23 9.17 -20.33
CA LEU A 26 6.39 8.26 -20.18
C LEU A 26 5.95 6.82 -19.91
N HIS A 27 4.98 6.62 -19.03
CA HIS A 27 4.57 5.29 -18.59
C HIS A 27 3.17 5.30 -17.97
N VAL A 28 2.44 4.19 -18.14
CA VAL A 28 1.19 3.89 -17.42
C VAL A 28 1.38 2.53 -16.76
N SER A 29 1.26 2.47 -15.45
CA SER A 29 1.20 1.22 -14.70
C SER A 29 -0.17 1.09 -14.08
N GLU A 30 -0.85 -0.02 -14.36
CA GLU A 30 -2.00 -0.46 -13.57
C GLU A 30 -1.52 -1.46 -12.54
N VAL A 31 -1.70 -1.13 -11.26
CA VAL A 31 -1.42 -2.03 -10.14
C VAL A 31 -2.76 -2.45 -9.57
N LEU A 32 -3.19 -3.67 -9.92
CA LEU A 32 -4.39 -4.27 -9.36
C LEU A 32 -4.18 -4.51 -7.86
N ASP A 33 -5.21 -4.24 -7.07
CA ASP A 33 -5.19 -4.38 -5.60
C ASP A 33 -4.00 -3.66 -4.93
N ALA A 34 -3.63 -2.48 -5.45
CA ALA A 34 -2.44 -1.73 -5.04
C ALA A 34 -2.39 -1.37 -3.54
N LEU A 35 -3.55 -1.23 -2.91
CA LEU A 35 -3.67 -0.87 -1.50
C LEU A 35 -4.66 -1.80 -0.81
N PRO A 36 -4.38 -2.24 0.43
CA PRO A 36 -5.34 -2.98 1.21
C PRO A 36 -6.55 -2.12 1.55
N ALA A 37 -7.74 -2.73 1.58
CA ALA A 37 -8.94 -2.05 2.02
C ALA A 37 -8.83 -1.66 3.52
N GLN A 38 -8.87 -0.36 3.79
CA GLN A 38 -8.90 0.21 5.13
C GLN A 38 -10.30 0.78 5.40
N VAL A 39 -11.23 -0.08 5.79
CA VAL A 39 -12.55 0.37 6.25
C VAL A 39 -12.42 1.21 7.54
N PRO A 40 -13.40 2.08 7.84
CA PRO A 40 -13.41 2.84 9.09
C PRO A 40 -13.21 1.95 10.31
N GLY A 41 -12.41 2.42 11.28
CA GLY A 41 -11.98 1.62 12.43
C GLY A 41 -10.59 1.00 12.22
N LEU A 42 -9.56 1.86 12.12
CA LEU A 42 -8.18 1.42 11.98
C LEU A 42 -7.78 0.50 13.16
N SER A 43 -7.47 -0.75 12.85
CA SER A 43 -6.88 -1.71 13.77
C SER A 43 -5.40 -1.85 13.47
N VAL A 44 -4.58 -1.23 14.32
CA VAL A 44 -3.12 -1.35 14.29
C VAL A 44 -2.67 -2.64 14.99
N ARG A 45 -1.48 -3.12 14.64
CA ARG A 45 -0.84 -4.30 15.23
C ARG A 45 -1.73 -5.54 15.23
N ARG A 46 -2.35 -5.84 14.09
CA ARG A 46 -3.10 -7.09 13.92
C ARG A 46 -2.18 -8.30 14.15
N GLU A 47 -2.80 -9.43 14.52
CA GLU A 47 -2.11 -10.69 14.84
C GLU A 47 -1.10 -11.08 13.75
N ILE A 48 0.08 -11.58 14.11
CA ILE A 48 1.13 -11.91 13.13
C ILE A 48 1.51 -13.38 13.16
N ASN A 49 1.16 -14.10 14.23
CA ASN A 49 1.44 -15.51 14.41
C ASN A 49 0.13 -16.28 14.21
N PHE A 50 0.09 -17.20 13.26
CA PHE A 50 -1.09 -18.03 12.99
C PHE A 50 -0.84 -19.50 13.39
N GLY A 51 0.20 -19.76 14.18
CA GLY A 51 0.60 -21.10 14.60
C GLY A 51 1.34 -21.88 13.51
N SER A 52 1.82 -23.08 13.84
CA SER A 52 2.48 -23.99 12.89
C SER A 52 3.68 -23.39 12.14
N GLY A 53 4.35 -22.40 12.75
CA GLY A 53 5.45 -21.67 12.10
C GLY A 53 5.01 -20.69 11.01
N ILE A 54 3.71 -20.41 10.87
CA ILE A 54 3.16 -19.49 9.88
C ILE A 54 3.05 -18.09 10.48
N TRP A 55 3.67 -17.14 9.77
CA TRP A 55 3.66 -15.72 10.15
C TRP A 55 3.17 -14.86 8.98
N VAL A 56 2.32 -13.88 9.29
CA VAL A 56 1.76 -12.96 8.30
C VAL A 56 2.18 -11.53 8.63
N VAL A 57 2.78 -10.87 7.64
CA VAL A 57 3.28 -9.50 7.73
C VAL A 57 2.89 -8.73 6.48
N GLY A 58 2.87 -7.40 6.57
CA GLY A 58 2.47 -6.51 5.49
C GLY A 58 1.76 -5.27 6.02
N ASP A 59 1.54 -4.31 5.14
CA ASP A 59 0.82 -3.06 5.42
C ASP A 59 -0.60 -3.32 5.96
N HIS A 60 -1.27 -4.36 5.46
CA HIS A 60 -2.56 -4.83 5.94
C HIS A 60 -2.56 -5.38 7.38
N ARG A 61 -1.39 -5.58 8.02
CA ARG A 61 -1.28 -6.03 9.42
C ARG A 61 -1.04 -4.92 10.42
N ASP A 62 -0.58 -3.73 9.99
CA ASP A 62 -0.30 -2.61 10.90
C ASP A 62 -1.01 -1.32 10.45
N THR A 63 -0.47 -0.63 9.45
CA THR A 63 -1.11 0.52 8.81
C THR A 63 -0.94 0.38 7.30
N PRO A 64 -1.88 0.86 6.47
CA PRO A 64 -1.92 0.65 5.03
C PRO A 64 -0.89 1.59 4.35
N SER A 65 0.38 1.33 4.64
CA SER A 65 1.52 2.13 4.25
C SER A 65 2.77 1.26 4.19
N GLN A 66 3.78 1.73 3.45
CA GLN A 66 5.10 1.10 3.44
C GLN A 66 5.70 1.00 4.85
N GLN A 67 5.50 2.01 5.71
CA GLN A 67 5.98 1.99 7.08
C GLN A 67 5.26 0.95 7.94
N GLY A 68 3.95 0.76 7.73
CA GLY A 68 3.19 -0.30 8.39
C GLY A 68 3.67 -1.69 8.00
N ALA A 69 3.98 -1.90 6.71
CA ALA A 69 4.57 -3.15 6.26
C ALA A 69 5.88 -3.46 6.97
N LEU A 70 6.81 -2.50 6.98
CA LEU A 70 8.11 -2.63 7.66
C LEU A 70 7.95 -2.86 9.17
N ALA A 71 7.03 -2.14 9.82
CA ALA A 71 6.77 -2.27 11.25
C ALA A 71 6.25 -3.67 11.62
N SER A 72 5.30 -4.22 10.85
CA SER A 72 4.79 -5.57 11.07
C SER A 72 5.87 -6.64 10.89
N GLY A 73 6.73 -6.47 9.87
CA GLY A 73 7.88 -7.33 9.62
C GLY A 73 8.87 -7.32 10.79
N ARG A 74 9.20 -6.13 11.31
CA ARG A 74 10.08 -6.00 12.48
C ARG A 74 9.51 -6.72 13.70
N ARG A 75 8.23 -6.49 14.05
CA ARG A 75 7.59 -7.19 15.18
C ARG A 75 7.61 -8.70 15.03
N CYS A 76 7.38 -9.20 13.81
CA CYS A 76 7.45 -10.63 13.51
C CYS A 76 8.85 -11.19 13.78
N ALA A 77 9.88 -10.52 13.26
CA ALA A 77 11.26 -10.93 13.49
C ALA A 77 11.61 -10.94 14.99
N GLU A 78 11.24 -9.89 15.73
CA GLU A 78 11.45 -9.79 17.18
C GLU A 78 10.75 -10.92 17.94
N ALA A 79 9.49 -11.23 17.59
CA ALA A 79 8.74 -12.33 18.20
C ALA A 79 9.42 -13.69 17.94
N ILE A 80 9.83 -13.97 16.70
CA ILE A 80 10.52 -15.21 16.33
C ILE A 80 11.85 -15.34 17.09
N ILE A 81 12.63 -14.26 17.18
CA ILE A 81 13.91 -14.26 17.91
C ILE A 81 13.67 -14.60 19.40
N SER A 82 12.63 -14.03 20.00
CA SER A 82 12.31 -14.28 21.41
C SER A 82 11.88 -15.72 21.73
N MET A 83 11.33 -16.45 20.75
CA MET A 83 10.89 -17.85 20.91
C MET A 83 12.03 -18.86 20.76
N ARG A 84 13.21 -18.44 20.30
CA ARG A 84 14.37 -19.31 20.06
C ARG A 84 15.32 -19.37 21.26
N ASN A 85 14.98 -18.70 22.35
CA ASN A 85 15.70 -18.68 23.62
C ASN A 85 15.01 -19.60 24.63
#